data_AF-A0A7X0C1P7-F1
#
_entry.id   AF-A0A7X0C1P7-F1
#
_cell.length_a   1.000
_cell.length_b   1.000
_cell.length_c   1.000
_cell.angle_alpha   90.00
_cell.angle_beta   90.00
_cell.angle_gamma   90.00
#
_symmetry.space_group_name_H-M   'P 1'
#
loop_
_entity.id
_entity.type
_entity.pdbx_description
1 polymer ?
#
loop_
_entity_poly.entity_id
_entity_poly.type
_entity_poly.pdbx_seq_one_letter_code
_entity_poly.pdbx_strand_id
1 'polypeptide(L)' 'MCDNNCAPKPVTCAKCKGNGENAYGGTCSVCGGVGQVIPRQAK' A
#
# COMPACT_ATOMS: atom_id res chain seq x y z
N MET A 1 18.57 6.95 -14.97
CA MET A 1 17.91 6.23 -13.85
C MET A 1 17.09 7.32 -13.20
N CYS A 2 15.76 7.29 -13.14
CA CYS A 2 14.96 8.38 -12.52
C CYS A 2 15.71 9.04 -11.33
N ASP A 3 16.34 10.22 -11.40
CA ASP A 3 16.11 11.51 -12.08
C ASP A 3 14.92 12.27 -11.45
N ASN A 4 15.08 12.61 -10.15
CA ASN A 4 14.51 13.75 -9.43
C ASN A 4 12.99 14.08 -9.41
N ASN A 5 12.10 13.18 -9.83
CA ASN A 5 10.66 13.30 -9.51
C ASN A 5 10.01 11.94 -9.19
N CYS A 6 10.68 11.17 -8.33
CA CYS A 6 10.25 9.82 -7.96
C CYS A 6 9.21 9.86 -6.83
N ALA A 7 8.12 10.60 -6.99
CA ALA A 7 6.97 10.45 -6.11
C ALA A 7 6.50 8.99 -6.23
N PRO A 8 6.61 8.16 -5.18
CA PRO A 8 6.22 6.77 -5.27
C PRO A 8 4.71 6.70 -5.46
N LYS A 9 4.27 6.42 -6.69
CA LYS A 9 2.86 6.22 -7.00
C LYS A 9 2.28 5.15 -6.06
N PRO A 10 1.12 5.40 -5.43
CA PRO A 10 0.48 4.38 -4.61
C PRO A 10 0.20 3.17 -5.48
N VAL A 11 0.53 1.99 -4.96
CA VAL A 11 0.24 0.70 -5.60
C VAL A 11 -0.78 -0.03 -4.76
N THR A 12 -1.58 -0.88 -5.40
CA THR A 12 -2.56 -1.72 -4.70
C THR A 12 -1.87 -2.55 -3.64
N CYS A 13 -2.41 -2.53 -2.42
CA CYS A 13 -1.86 -3.30 -1.31
C CYS A 13 -1.94 -4.79 -1.65
N ALA A 14 -0.80 -5.46 -1.80
CA ALA A 14 -0.77 -6.88 -2.15
C ALA A 14 -1.39 -7.79 -1.08
N LYS A 15 -1.49 -7.31 0.17
CA LYS A 15 -2.01 -8.11 1.30
C LYS A 15 -3.54 -8.19 1.31
N CYS A 16 -4.22 -7.07 1.14
CA CYS A 16 -5.69 -7.02 1.05
C CYS A 16 -6.19 -6.93 -0.40
N LYS A 17 -5.29 -6.91 -1.39
CA LYS A 17 -5.59 -6.76 -2.83
C LYS A 17 -6.49 -5.56 -3.16
N GLY A 18 -6.37 -4.46 -2.41
CA GLY A 18 -7.20 -3.27 -2.59
C GLY A 18 -8.42 -3.18 -1.69
N ASN A 19 -8.78 -4.23 -0.95
CA ASN A 19 -10.00 -4.24 -0.15
C ASN A 19 -9.93 -3.44 1.16
N GLY A 20 -8.74 -3.05 1.61
CA GLY A 20 -8.54 -2.36 2.89
C GLY A 20 -8.72 -3.25 4.13
N GLU A 21 -9.18 -4.48 3.97
CA GLU A 21 -9.51 -5.38 5.07
C GLU A 21 -8.53 -6.56 5.17
N ASN A 22 -8.39 -7.11 6.37
CA ASN A 22 -7.72 -8.36 6.63
C ASN A 22 -8.71 -9.54 6.45
N ALA A 23 -8.21 -10.77 6.50
CA ALA A 23 -9.02 -11.97 6.30
C ALA A 23 -10.11 -12.20 7.38
N TYR A 24 -10.07 -11.44 8.47
CA TYR A 24 -11.01 -11.51 9.59
C TYR A 24 -11.99 -10.33 9.62
N GLY A 25 -12.04 -9.51 8.55
CA GLY A 25 -12.91 -8.33 8.47
C GLY A 25 -12.42 -7.13 9.29
N GLY A 26 -11.20 -7.18 9.83
CA GLY A 26 -10.55 -6.05 10.48
C GLY A 26 -9.73 -5.20 9.50
N THR A 27 -9.25 -4.05 9.94
CA THR A 27 -8.42 -3.16 9.11
C THR A 27 -7.12 -3.86 8.67
N CYS A 28 -6.76 -3.75 7.40
CA CYS A 28 -5.52 -4.31 6.87
C CYS A 28 -4.30 -3.59 7.47
N SER A 29 -3.50 -4.28 8.28
CA SER A 29 -2.33 -3.70 8.97
C SER A 29 -1.22 -3.21 8.04
N VAL A 30 -1.24 -3.61 6.76
CA VAL A 30 -0.22 -3.22 5.77
C VAL A 30 -0.54 -1.90 5.10
N CYS A 31 -1.83 -1.64 4.82
CA CYS A 31 -2.28 -0.38 4.21
C CYS A 31 -3.10 0.51 5.15
N GLY A 32 -3.34 0.09 6.40
CA GLY A 32 -4.14 0.82 7.36
C GLY A 32 -5.61 1.01 6.97
N GLY A 33 -6.17 0.18 6.09
CA GLY A 33 -7.54 0.35 5.59
C GLY A 33 -7.65 1.04 4.23
N VAL A 34 -6.55 1.58 3.71
CA VAL A 34 -6.57 2.41 2.48
C VAL A 34 -6.71 1.56 1.21
N GLY A 35 -6.30 0.29 1.24
CA GLY A 35 -6.25 -0.58 0.06
C GLY A 35 -5.06 -0.31 -0.87
N GLN A 36 -4.29 0.75 -0.62
CA GLN A 36 -3.10 1.13 -1.40
C GLN A 36 -1.91 1.41 -0.47
N VAL A 37 -0.70 1.18 -0.97
CA VAL A 37 0.56 1.40 -0.24
C VAL A 37 1.58 2.10 -1.12
N ILE A 38 2.48 2.83 -0.49
CA ILE A 38 3.55 3.55 -1.19
C ILE A 38 4.80 2.65 -1.25
N PRO A 39 5.21 2.14 -2.44
CA PRO A 39 6.19 1.04 -2.56
C PRO A 39 7.65 1.44 -2.35
N ARG A 40 7.94 2.50 -1.58
CA ARG A 40 9.31 3.03 -1.43
C ARG A 40 9.68 3.51 -0.03
N GLN A 41 8.79 3.30 0.96
CA GLN A 41 8.99 3.77 2.33
C GLN A 41 8.84 2.69 3.41
N ALA A 42 8.89 1.40 3.05
CA ALA A 42 9.16 0.36 4.03
C ALA A 42 10.66 0.38 4.37
N LYS A 43 11.04 1.20 5.35
CA LYS A 43 12.39 1.25 5.92
C LYS A 43 12.49 0.32 7.13
#